data_AF-A0A937X7R0-F1
#
_entry.id   AF-A0A937X7R0-F1
#
_cell.length_a   1.000
_cell.length_b   1.000
_cell.length_c   1.000
_cell.angle_alpha   90.00
_cell.angle_beta   90.00
_cell.angle_gamma   90.00
#
_symmetry.space_group_name_H-M   'P 1'
#
loop_
_entity.id
_entity.type
_entity.pdbx_description
1 polymer ?
#
loop_
_entity_poly.entity_id
_entity_poly.type
_entity_poly.pdbx_seq_one_letter_code
_entity_poly.pdbx_strand_id
1 'polypeptide(L)'
;EAEARRAEALGWRVVRLRTGIVLDPRGGALAAMLPLYRAGLGGPLGAGRQWWPWIDARDLAALIAHLLERGATGAVNAVAPEPIRQRDFARALGRALRRPAFLPAPAPAMKALLGGFAGELLASRRVVPGAARRAGFAWRHGALAAALADLIASRKDMP
;
A
#
# COMPACT_ATOMS: atom_id res chain seq x y z
N GLU A 1 12.47 -13.09 8.52
CA GLU A 1 11.77 -14.39 8.34
C GLU A 1 12.45 -15.59 9.03
N ALA A 2 13.77 -15.59 9.29
CA ALA A 2 14.46 -16.73 9.92
C ALA A 2 14.09 -16.92 11.41
N GLU A 3 14.08 -15.84 12.20
CA GLU A 3 13.70 -15.91 13.63
C GLU A 3 12.23 -16.31 13.83
N ALA A 4 11.33 -15.87 12.94
CA ALA A 4 9.92 -16.28 12.95
C ALA A 4 9.76 -17.81 12.81
N ARG A 5 10.63 -18.49 12.03
CA ARG A 5 10.60 -19.95 11.89
C ARG A 5 11.12 -20.68 13.12
N ARG A 6 12.02 -20.06 13.90
CA ARG A 6 12.48 -20.62 15.18
C ARG A 6 11.38 -20.60 16.23
N ALA A 7 10.56 -19.54 16.27
CA ALA A 7 9.40 -19.48 17.14
C ALA A 7 8.31 -20.53 16.76
N GLU A 8 8.09 -20.78 15.46
CA GLU A 8 7.22 -21.89 15.02
C GLU A 8 7.73 -23.25 15.57
N ALA A 9 9.05 -23.48 15.59
CA ALA A 9 9.66 -24.69 16.13
C ALA A 9 9.52 -24.85 17.65
N LEU A 10 9.23 -23.77 18.39
CA LEU A 10 8.95 -23.78 19.82
C LEU A 10 7.45 -23.96 20.14
N GLY A 11 6.63 -24.29 19.13
CA GLY A 11 5.19 -24.49 19.26
C GLY A 11 4.38 -23.18 19.33
N TRP A 12 5.01 -22.03 19.11
CA TRP A 12 4.31 -20.74 19.12
C TRP A 12 3.60 -20.51 17.80
N ARG A 13 2.41 -19.93 17.88
CA ARG A 13 1.66 -19.50 16.70
C ARG A 13 2.34 -18.27 16.09
N VAL A 14 2.77 -18.40 14.84
CA VAL A 14 3.46 -17.32 14.11
C VAL A 14 2.75 -17.01 12.81
N VAL A 15 2.54 -15.71 12.58
CA VAL A 15 2.07 -15.16 11.31
C VAL A 15 3.17 -14.27 10.73
N ARG A 16 3.57 -14.53 9.49
CA ARG A 16 4.57 -13.74 8.76
C ARG A 16 3.86 -12.81 7.79
N LEU A 17 3.74 -11.55 8.16
CA LEU A 17 3.11 -10.54 7.30
C LEU A 17 4.07 -10.07 6.22
N ARG A 18 3.57 -10.07 4.98
CA ARG A 18 4.21 -9.50 3.80
C ARG A 18 3.39 -8.30 3.37
N THR A 19 3.83 -7.13 3.80
CA THR A 19 3.07 -5.89 3.65
C THR A 19 3.31 -5.27 2.28
N GLY A 20 2.25 -4.81 1.64
CA GLY A 20 2.36 -3.90 0.50
C GLY A 20 2.74 -2.49 0.92
N ILE A 21 2.67 -1.56 -0.02
CA ILE A 21 2.87 -0.14 0.23
C ILE A 21 1.69 0.37 1.09
N VAL A 22 2.00 0.77 2.32
CA VAL A 22 0.99 1.28 3.25
C VAL A 22 0.63 2.71 2.89
N LEU A 23 -0.66 2.97 2.72
CA LEU A 23 -1.21 4.28 2.39
C LEU A 23 -1.72 4.96 3.66
N ASP A 24 -1.07 6.05 4.05
CA ASP A 24 -1.51 6.97 5.09
C ASP A 24 -1.18 8.42 4.67
N PRO A 25 -2.13 9.37 4.67
CA PRO A 25 -1.84 10.76 4.34
C PRO A 25 -0.93 11.46 5.37
N ARG A 26 -0.71 10.87 6.55
CA ARG A 26 0.10 11.40 7.66
C ARG A 26 1.57 10.93 7.63
N GLY A 27 1.89 9.87 6.89
CA GLY A 27 3.25 9.34 6.84
C GLY A 27 3.50 8.37 5.68
N GLY A 28 4.71 7.82 5.62
CA GLY A 28 5.09 6.82 4.63
C GLY A 28 5.01 7.32 3.18
N ALA A 29 4.77 6.39 2.25
CA ALA A 29 4.85 6.64 0.82
C ALA A 29 3.82 7.67 0.34
N LEU A 30 2.57 7.57 0.81
CA LEU A 30 1.51 8.49 0.38
C LEU A 30 1.84 9.92 0.78
N ALA A 31 2.16 10.18 2.05
CA ALA A 31 2.52 11.52 2.52
C ALA A 31 3.71 12.13 1.76
N ALA A 32 4.73 11.33 1.42
CA ALA A 32 5.88 11.78 0.63
C ALA A 32 5.50 12.17 -0.82
N MET A 33 4.48 11.53 -1.40
CA MET A 33 3.99 11.84 -2.76
C MET A 33 3.06 13.07 -2.80
N LEU A 34 2.34 13.37 -1.72
CA LEU A 34 1.32 14.42 -1.71
C LEU A 34 1.81 15.82 -2.15
N PRO A 35 2.98 16.33 -1.73
CA PRO A 35 3.42 17.68 -2.13
C PRO A 35 3.54 17.82 -3.65
N LEU A 36 4.16 16.84 -4.29
CA LEU A 36 4.37 16.82 -5.74
C LEU A 36 3.04 16.75 -6.50
N TYR A 37 2.12 15.88 -6.05
CA TYR A 37 0.80 15.75 -6.67
C TYR A 37 -0.04 17.01 -6.47
N ARG A 38 0.02 17.66 -5.31
CA ARG A 38 -0.70 18.92 -5.04
C ARG A 38 -0.19 20.08 -5.91
N ALA A 39 1.12 20.10 -6.20
CA ALA A 39 1.75 21.04 -7.12
C ALA A 39 1.45 20.74 -8.61
N GLY A 40 0.74 19.66 -8.93
CA GLY A 40 0.45 19.27 -10.31
C GLY A 40 1.64 18.63 -11.05
N LEU A 41 2.70 18.28 -10.32
CA LEU A 41 3.92 17.64 -10.83
C LEU A 41 3.91 16.12 -10.60
N GLY A 42 2.80 15.58 -10.11
CA GLY A 42 2.61 14.17 -9.84
C GLY A 42 2.40 13.35 -11.11
N GLY A 43 2.63 12.05 -11.03
CA GLY A 43 2.35 11.12 -12.11
C GLY A 43 3.01 9.75 -11.94
N PRO A 44 2.98 8.91 -12.99
CA PRO A 44 3.55 7.59 -12.92
C PRO A 44 5.06 7.61 -12.62
N LEU A 45 5.52 6.62 -11.86
CA LEU A 45 6.93 6.39 -11.57
C LEU A 45 7.51 5.50 -12.67
N GLY A 46 8.49 6.01 -13.41
CA GLY A 46 9.04 5.35 -14.60
C GLY A 46 7.93 5.05 -15.62
N ALA A 47 7.88 3.82 -16.13
CA ALA A 47 6.86 3.40 -17.10
C ALA A 47 5.45 3.17 -16.49
N GLY A 48 5.33 3.19 -15.15
CA GLY A 48 4.08 2.94 -14.43
C GLY A 48 3.47 1.55 -14.66
N ARG A 49 4.24 0.59 -15.18
CA ARG A 49 3.80 -0.78 -15.52
C ARG A 49 3.97 -1.76 -14.36
N GLN A 50 4.75 -1.41 -13.35
CA GLN A 50 4.97 -2.23 -12.17
C GLN A 50 3.65 -2.45 -11.42
N TRP A 51 3.47 -3.66 -10.89
CA TRP A 51 2.39 -3.93 -9.94
C TRP A 51 2.62 -3.10 -8.67
N TRP A 52 1.53 -2.58 -8.11
CA TRP A 52 1.58 -1.70 -6.96
C TRP A 52 0.77 -2.31 -5.82
N PRO A 53 1.31 -3.35 -5.14
CA PRO A 53 0.64 -3.91 -3.97
C PRO A 53 0.54 -2.82 -2.91
N TRP A 54 -0.67 -2.49 -2.48
CA TRP A 54 -0.94 -1.42 -1.53
C TRP A 54 -1.90 -1.89 -0.46
N ILE A 55 -1.99 -1.18 0.66
CA ILE A 55 -3.02 -1.37 1.68
C ILE A 55 -3.27 -0.05 2.43
N ASP A 56 -4.52 0.26 2.78
CA ASP A 56 -4.83 1.37 3.69
C ASP A 56 -4.27 1.06 5.10
N ALA A 57 -3.70 2.05 5.78
CA ALA A 57 -3.12 1.84 7.11
C ALA A 57 -4.12 1.29 8.15
N ARG A 58 -5.40 1.66 8.05
CA ARG A 58 -6.49 1.18 8.91
C ARG A 58 -6.84 -0.27 8.58
N ASP A 59 -6.87 -0.63 7.30
CA ASP A 59 -7.06 -2.03 6.88
C ASP A 59 -5.89 -2.92 7.31
N LEU A 60 -4.66 -2.41 7.29
CA LEU A 60 -3.50 -3.14 7.80
C LEU A 60 -3.64 -3.43 9.31
N ALA A 61 -3.99 -2.42 10.10
CA ALA A 61 -4.20 -2.59 11.54
C ALA A 61 -5.35 -3.57 11.84
N ALA A 62 -6.47 -3.44 11.13
CA ALA A 62 -7.62 -4.33 11.25
C ALA A 62 -7.26 -5.77 10.86
N LEU A 63 -6.47 -5.96 9.81
CA LEU A 63 -6.01 -7.29 9.38
C LEU A 63 -5.12 -7.93 10.45
N ILE A 64 -4.20 -7.17 11.05
CA ILE A 64 -3.35 -7.66 12.14
C ILE A 64 -4.23 -8.14 13.30
N ALA A 65 -5.19 -7.33 13.75
CA ALA A 65 -6.12 -7.70 14.82
C ALA A 65 -6.91 -8.97 14.48
N HIS A 66 -7.47 -9.04 13.27
CA HIS A 66 -8.22 -10.19 12.79
C HIS A 66 -7.40 -11.49 12.78
N LEU A 67 -6.12 -11.43 12.38
CA LEU A 67 -5.24 -12.59 12.36
C LEU A 67 -4.81 -13.04 13.75
N LEU A 68 -4.71 -12.09 14.70
CA LEU A 68 -4.44 -12.41 16.10
C LEU A 68 -5.62 -13.17 16.72
N GLU A 69 -6.85 -12.78 16.43
CA GLU A 69 -8.07 -13.43 16.94
C GLU A 69 -8.35 -14.79 16.28
N ARG A 70 -8.20 -14.90 14.95
CA ARG A 70 -8.60 -16.10 14.20
C ARG A 70 -7.59 -17.25 14.18
N GLY A 71 -6.50 -17.15 14.93
CA GLY A 71 -5.53 -18.23 15.03
C GLY A 71 -4.78 -18.54 13.72
N ALA A 72 -4.66 -17.57 12.81
CA ALA A 72 -3.95 -17.78 11.55
C ALA A 72 -2.47 -18.15 11.77
N THR A 73 -1.89 -18.89 10.81
CA THR A 73 -0.46 -19.29 10.80
C THR A 73 0.16 -19.10 9.41
N GLY A 74 1.48 -18.98 9.36
CA GLY A 74 2.22 -18.94 8.11
C GLY A 74 2.24 -17.54 7.46
N ALA A 75 2.51 -17.50 6.15
CA ALA A 75 2.72 -16.25 5.42
C ALA A 75 1.38 -15.62 4.97
N VAL A 76 1.19 -14.34 5.26
CA VAL A 76 0.01 -13.58 4.87
C VAL A 76 0.43 -12.31 4.13
N ASN A 77 -0.07 -12.15 2.89
CA ASN A 77 0.11 -10.91 2.15
C ASN A 77 -0.90 -9.88 2.64
N ALA A 78 -0.42 -8.82 3.29
CA ALA A 78 -1.21 -7.70 3.75
C ALA A 78 -1.30 -6.65 2.64
N VAL A 79 -2.21 -6.91 1.71
CA VAL A 79 -2.50 -6.07 0.53
C VAL A 79 -4.00 -5.96 0.31
N ALA A 80 -4.42 -4.90 -0.35
CA ALA A 80 -5.78 -4.70 -0.84
C ALA A 80 -6.18 -5.81 -1.83
N PRO A 81 -7.49 -6.11 -1.94
CA PRO A 81 -8.00 -7.23 -2.73
C PRO A 81 -7.86 -7.04 -4.24
N GLU A 82 -7.79 -5.81 -4.72
CA GLU A 82 -7.69 -5.45 -6.13
C GLU A 82 -6.21 -5.19 -6.56
N PRO A 83 -5.63 -6.04 -7.43
CA PRO A 83 -4.29 -5.80 -7.96
C PRO A 83 -4.31 -4.64 -8.96
N ILE A 84 -3.46 -3.65 -8.74
CA ILE A 84 -3.38 -2.45 -9.59
C ILE A 84 -1.97 -2.24 -10.15
N ARG A 85 -1.85 -1.48 -11.24
CA ARG A 85 -0.56 -0.97 -11.71
C ARG A 85 -0.27 0.41 -11.11
N GLN A 86 1.00 0.77 -11.09
CA GLN A 86 1.42 2.07 -10.58
C GLN A 86 0.77 3.24 -11.34
N ARG A 87 0.60 3.12 -12.67
CA ARG A 87 -0.11 4.14 -13.46
C ARG A 87 -1.55 4.35 -13.02
N ASP A 88 -2.22 3.29 -12.54
CA ASP A 88 -3.61 3.34 -12.08
C ASP A 88 -3.66 4.06 -10.73
N PHE A 89 -2.68 3.76 -9.85
CA PHE A 89 -2.46 4.52 -8.62
C PHE A 89 -2.23 6.00 -8.88
N ALA A 90 -1.28 6.34 -9.77
CA ALA A 90 -0.97 7.73 -10.10
C ALA A 90 -2.21 8.48 -10.61
N ARG A 91 -2.96 7.87 -11.52
CA ARG A 91 -4.19 8.44 -12.06
C ARG A 91 -5.27 8.61 -10.99
N ALA A 92 -5.45 7.63 -10.11
CA ALA A 92 -6.44 7.69 -9.04
C ALA A 92 -6.09 8.77 -8.00
N LEU A 93 -4.81 8.91 -7.64
CA LEU A 93 -4.34 9.94 -6.72
C LEU A 93 -4.50 11.35 -7.32
N GLY A 94 -4.15 11.53 -8.60
CA GLY A 94 -4.40 12.79 -9.30
C GLY A 94 -5.88 13.17 -9.30
N ARG A 95 -6.78 12.22 -9.58
CA ARG A 95 -8.23 12.44 -9.51
C ARG A 95 -8.70 12.83 -8.11
N ALA A 96 -8.26 12.12 -7.07
CA ALA A 96 -8.63 12.42 -5.68
C ALA A 96 -8.20 13.84 -5.28
N LEU A 97 -7.06 14.31 -5.78
CA LEU A 97 -6.54 15.66 -5.53
C LEU A 97 -7.03 16.72 -6.53
N ARG A 98 -7.81 16.35 -7.54
CA ARG A 98 -8.22 17.23 -8.66
C ARG A 98 -7.02 17.87 -9.37
N ARG A 99 -5.96 17.09 -9.61
CA ARG A 99 -4.73 17.50 -10.28
C ARG A 99 -4.37 16.54 -11.44
N PRO A 100 -3.73 17.03 -12.51
CA PRO A 100 -3.24 16.17 -13.59
C PRO A 100 -2.15 15.23 -13.06
N ALA A 101 -2.14 13.98 -13.55
CA ALA A 101 -1.17 12.95 -13.13
C ALA A 101 -0.86 11.94 -14.26
N PHE A 102 -0.76 12.43 -15.51
CA PHE A 102 -0.55 11.59 -16.69
C PHE A 102 0.89 11.57 -17.19
N LEU A 103 1.70 12.59 -16.88
CA LEU A 103 3.13 12.63 -17.24
C LEU A 103 3.97 11.98 -16.14
N PRO A 104 5.03 11.24 -16.48
CA PRO A 104 5.94 10.69 -15.47
C PRO A 104 6.45 11.78 -14.52
N ALA A 105 6.55 11.42 -13.24
CA ALA A 105 7.10 12.33 -12.24
C ALA A 105 8.54 12.76 -12.61
N PRO A 106 8.96 14.00 -12.33
CA PRO A 106 10.30 14.48 -12.63
C PRO A 106 11.39 13.56 -12.07
N ALA A 107 12.48 13.37 -12.82
CA ALA A 107 13.57 12.45 -12.44
C ALA A 107 14.16 12.71 -11.03
N PRO A 108 14.35 13.95 -10.56
CA PRO A 108 14.81 14.21 -9.19
C PRO A 108 13.81 13.75 -8.12
N ALA A 109 12.51 14.00 -8.35
CA ALA A 109 11.45 13.56 -7.45
C ALA A 109 11.34 12.03 -7.42
N MET A 110 11.52 11.40 -8.58
CA MET A 110 11.61 9.96 -8.70
C MET A 110 12.82 9.41 -7.92
N LYS A 111 14.01 10.03 -8.00
CA LYS A 111 15.18 9.58 -7.22
C LYS A 111 14.95 9.71 -5.70
N ALA A 112 14.28 10.77 -5.25
CA ALA A 112 13.96 10.95 -3.84
C ALA A 112 12.95 9.90 -3.33
N LEU A 113 11.87 9.65 -4.08
CA LEU A 113 10.87 8.63 -3.74
C LEU A 113 11.45 7.21 -3.88
N LEU A 114 12.07 6.89 -5.02
CA LEU A 114 12.69 5.59 -5.24
C LEU A 114 13.85 5.35 -4.28
N GLY A 115 14.62 6.35 -3.86
CA GLY A 115 15.71 6.15 -2.89
C GLY A 115 15.21 5.52 -1.58
N GLY A 116 14.04 5.96 -1.09
CA GLY A 116 13.39 5.38 0.09
C GLY A 116 12.61 4.08 -0.17
N PHE A 117 12.15 3.84 -1.40
CA PHE A 117 11.24 2.73 -1.76
C PHE A 117 11.79 1.76 -2.82
N ALA A 118 13.07 1.85 -3.19
CA ALA A 118 13.66 1.15 -4.34
C ALA A 118 13.52 -0.36 -4.21
N GLY A 119 13.78 -0.91 -3.02
CA GLY A 119 13.67 -2.35 -2.76
C GLY A 119 12.25 -2.88 -2.96
N GLU A 120 11.24 -2.16 -2.43
CA GLU A 120 9.82 -2.54 -2.55
C GLU A 120 9.33 -2.46 -4.00
N LEU A 121 9.82 -1.47 -4.74
CA LEU A 121 9.43 -1.25 -6.13
C LEU A 121 10.09 -2.21 -7.11
N LEU A 122 11.35 -2.55 -6.89
CA LEU A 122 12.08 -3.52 -7.70
C LEU A 122 11.55 -4.95 -7.50
N ALA A 123 11.01 -5.26 -6.32
CA ALA A 123 10.39 -6.55 -6.01
C ALA A 123 8.94 -6.71 -6.53
N SER A 124 8.45 -5.76 -7.33
CA SER A 124 7.06 -5.67 -7.78
C SER A 124 6.55 -6.97 -8.42
N ARG A 125 5.68 -7.66 -7.69
CA ARG A 125 4.95 -8.85 -8.13
C ARG A 125 3.45 -8.60 -8.03
N ARG A 126 2.67 -9.30 -8.86
CA ARG A 126 1.22 -9.36 -8.69
C ARG A 126 0.91 -10.15 -7.42
N VAL A 127 0.71 -9.45 -6.31
CA VAL A 127 0.41 -10.08 -5.01
C VAL A 127 -1.10 -10.03 -4.77
N VAL A 128 -1.65 -11.13 -4.26
CA VAL A 128 -3.06 -11.24 -3.88
C VAL A 128 -3.18 -11.66 -2.40
N PRO A 129 -4.21 -11.19 -1.66
CA PRO A 129 -4.35 -11.48 -0.24
C PRO A 129 -5.10 -12.80 0.01
N GLY A 130 -4.62 -13.90 -0.57
CA GLY A 130 -5.32 -15.20 -0.54
C GLY A 130 -5.56 -15.74 0.87
N ALA A 131 -4.58 -15.61 1.77
CA ALA A 131 -4.73 -16.05 3.16
C ALA A 131 -5.72 -15.17 3.94
N ALA A 132 -5.65 -13.84 3.79
CA ALA A 132 -6.60 -12.92 4.43
C ALA A 132 -8.05 -13.16 3.94
N ARG A 133 -8.23 -13.42 2.63
CA ARG A 133 -9.54 -13.78 2.06
C ARG A 133 -10.08 -15.08 2.66
N ARG A 134 -9.26 -16.13 2.73
CA ARG A 134 -9.67 -17.41 3.35
C ARG A 134 -9.97 -17.26 4.84
N ALA A 135 -9.30 -16.35 5.52
CA ALA A 135 -9.58 -16.01 6.91
C ALA A 135 -10.87 -15.19 7.09
N GLY A 136 -11.57 -14.81 6.00
CA GLY A 136 -12.80 -14.03 6.07
C GLY A 136 -12.59 -12.57 6.46
N PHE A 137 -11.38 -12.02 6.24
CA PHE A 137 -11.14 -10.60 6.50
C PHE A 137 -11.95 -9.72 5.53
N ALA A 138 -12.55 -8.67 6.06
CA ALA A 138 -13.31 -7.68 5.28
C ALA A 138 -12.54 -6.35 5.25
N TRP A 139 -12.20 -5.90 4.04
CA TRP A 139 -11.51 -4.63 3.83
C TRP A 139 -12.51 -3.48 3.91
N ARG A 140 -12.16 -2.44 4.66
CA ARG A 140 -12.81 -1.13 4.57
C ARG A 140 -12.57 -0.53 3.18
N HIS A 141 -11.34 -0.67 2.67
CA HIS A 141 -10.92 -0.09 1.40
C HIS A 141 -10.49 -1.16 0.41
N GLY A 142 -11.48 -1.85 -0.16
CA GLY A 142 -11.24 -2.85 -1.19
C GLY A 142 -10.81 -2.26 -2.54
N ALA A 143 -11.33 -1.07 -2.88
CA ALA A 143 -11.12 -0.39 -4.15
C ALA A 143 -10.27 0.89 -3.98
N LEU A 144 -9.29 1.07 -4.86
CA LEU A 144 -8.30 2.14 -4.73
C LEU A 144 -8.90 3.55 -4.75
N ALA A 145 -9.87 3.79 -5.64
CA ALA A 145 -10.48 5.11 -5.80
C ALA A 145 -11.20 5.57 -4.52
N ALA A 146 -11.95 4.66 -3.89
CA ALA A 146 -12.64 4.93 -2.62
C ALA A 146 -11.63 5.17 -1.48
N ALA A 147 -10.56 4.36 -1.42
CA ALA A 147 -9.49 4.52 -0.44
C ALA A 147 -8.84 5.90 -0.52
N LEU A 148 -8.42 6.31 -1.72
CA LEU A 148 -7.75 7.60 -1.92
C LEU A 148 -8.70 8.77 -1.70
N ALA A 149 -9.98 8.66 -2.08
CA ALA A 149 -10.96 9.70 -1.78
C ALA A 149 -11.11 9.93 -0.27
N ASP A 150 -11.27 8.86 0.51
CA ASP A 150 -11.38 8.90 1.97
C ASP A 150 -10.10 9.45 2.61
N LEU A 151 -8.92 8.91 2.25
CA LEU A 151 -7.63 9.31 2.80
C LEU A 151 -7.28 10.79 2.53
N ILE A 152 -7.68 11.32 1.37
CA ILE A 152 -7.41 12.71 1.01
C ILE A 152 -8.41 13.65 1.70
N ALA A 153 -9.67 13.25 1.83
CA ALA A 153 -10.68 13.99 2.57
C ALA A 153 -10.31 14.11 4.06
N SER A 154 -9.94 13.00 4.70
CA SER A 154 -9.61 12.94 6.13
C SER A 154 -8.39 13.77 6.54
N ARG A 155 -7.56 14.19 5.58
CA ARG A 155 -6.45 15.12 5.83
C ARG A 155 -6.88 16.59 5.79
N LYS A 156 -7.98 16.91 5.10
CA LYS A 156 -8.44 18.30 4.91
C LYS A 156 -9.05 18.90 6.18
N ASP A 157 -9.47 18.04 7.11
CA ASP A 157 -10.11 18.41 8.38
C ASP A 157 -9.12 18.71 9.51
N MET A 158 -7.85 18.97 9.20
CA MET A 158 -6.80 19.12 10.21
C MET A 158 -5.94 20.36 9.93
N PRO A 159 -5.71 21.22 10.96
CA PRO A 159 -5.08 22.53 10.82
C PRO A 159 -3.63 22.49 10.32
#